data_AF-A0A3N7E4S3-F1
#
_entry.id   AF-A0A3N7E4S3-F1
#
_cell.length_a   1.000
_cell.length_b   1.000
_cell.length_c   1.000
_cell.angle_alpha   90.00
_cell.angle_beta   90.00
_cell.angle_gamma   90.00
#
_symmetry.space_group_name_H-M   'P 1'
#
loop_
_entity.id
_entity.type
_entity.pdbx_description
1 polymer ?
#
loop_
_entity_poly.entity_id
_entity_poly.type
_entity_poly.pdbx_seq_one_letter_code
_entity_poly.pdbx_strand_id
1 'polypeptide(L)'
;MKPPLRPLLLALLCTAPFLAPAAPLDVTPDTLIERANLLRDARERPWDPATGRLGNLRQVHIIANDCTVRVVSGAENRLFLGRGSFSVTEDTLVADRQRRALPPVRDVTIAAGPAAPAIPRLGADTGAVCFTLQLATAHEMLVRGDRLALLFDRVELPVLRISLNPSADMRLWFYGVRLGLLSLSSNAWAKAGGTGQIEWLKLHSTQSSSALLFHDMNARHVGVSALTTGARFSIRIGQDTDAGYYQPARAPGAIAHQYPIWIDGPVNALKVPAGRVDALPLTGALRDETRALQQDVMGRAGPMPVLPAPDPSAAPAPTVRAASGEPLSPRQRVSDVLQPVLLPGMALGKVDLWKDGAALEGRAPNDQAVRQFVKDLQRSGEVRNPQVAWIRAEGERVAFRVLVTFLCAAPGEPSRCLPATGSSYTREQVEDALRPVLGSAVTLTRLDLVDGALVTLEGRGSEADVRAAMERVRNELPWLEASSSGMGNGSFSARLRMVCTTPPRAAGICAAPGPQR
;
A
#
# COMPACT_ATOMS: atom_id res chain seq x y z
N MET A 1 20.78 58.06 38.98
CA MET A 1 21.07 57.06 37.94
C MET A 1 20.09 55.90 38.10
N LYS A 2 19.50 55.42 36.98
CA LYS A 2 18.72 54.17 36.84
C LYS A 2 19.55 52.94 37.28
N PRO A 3 18.96 51.74 37.54
CA PRO A 3 17.58 51.31 37.26
C PRO A 3 16.80 50.65 38.41
N PRO A 4 15.49 50.39 38.21
CA PRO A 4 14.57 49.83 39.19
C PRO A 4 14.44 48.30 39.12
N LEU A 5 13.92 47.70 40.21
CA LEU A 5 13.35 46.35 40.23
C LEU A 5 12.38 46.17 39.05
N ARG A 6 12.61 45.14 38.24
CA ARG A 6 11.63 44.57 37.31
C ARG A 6 11.31 43.12 37.71
N PRO A 7 10.04 42.71 37.59
CA PRO A 7 9.51 41.51 38.23
C PRO A 7 9.81 40.24 37.43
N LEU A 8 9.95 39.13 38.15
CA LEU A 8 9.76 37.77 37.66
C LEU A 8 8.35 37.64 37.05
N LEU A 9 8.23 37.92 35.76
CA LEU A 9 7.02 37.67 34.96
C LEU A 9 7.45 37.76 33.50
N LEU A 10 7.96 36.65 32.95
CA LEU A 10 7.87 36.23 31.54
C LEU A 10 8.79 35.01 31.32
N ALA A 11 8.31 33.83 31.70
CA ALA A 11 8.78 32.55 31.17
C ALA A 11 7.66 31.50 31.17
N LEU A 12 6.41 31.96 30.99
CA LEU A 12 5.23 31.13 30.75
C LEU A 12 4.62 31.58 29.44
N LEU A 13 5.36 31.40 28.34
CA LEU A 13 4.85 31.57 26.98
C LEU A 13 5.29 30.38 26.15
N CYS A 14 4.30 29.54 25.85
CA CYS A 14 4.24 28.63 24.71
C CYS A 14 5.25 27.48 24.67
N THR A 15 5.15 26.53 25.61
CA THR A 15 5.20 25.13 25.20
C THR A 15 3.90 24.83 24.47
N ALA A 16 3.84 25.14 23.17
CA ALA A 16 2.94 24.41 22.30
C ALA A 16 3.24 22.92 22.55
N PRO A 17 2.23 22.06 22.78
CA PRO A 17 2.49 20.64 22.74
C PRO A 17 2.99 20.39 21.32
N PHE A 18 4.30 20.22 21.15
CA PHE A 18 4.84 19.61 19.97
C PHE A 18 4.14 18.26 19.91
N LEU A 19 3.11 18.18 19.06
CA LEU A 19 2.57 16.92 18.59
C LEU A 19 3.79 16.21 18.02
N ALA A 20 4.38 15.32 18.82
CA ALA A 20 5.44 14.46 18.34
C ALA A 20 4.84 13.79 17.10
N PRO A 21 5.47 13.93 15.91
CA PRO A 21 4.97 13.24 14.73
C PRO A 21 4.81 11.78 15.12
N ALA A 22 3.64 11.20 14.79
CA ALA A 22 3.39 9.80 15.09
C ALA A 22 4.58 9.00 14.57
N ALA A 23 5.04 8.02 15.37
CA ALA A 23 6.08 7.14 14.88
C ALA A 23 5.61 6.55 13.54
N PRO A 24 6.44 6.58 12.47
CA PRO A 24 6.03 5.97 11.22
C PRO A 24 5.67 4.52 11.51
N LEU A 25 4.54 4.07 10.96
CA LEU A 25 4.17 2.66 11.06
C LEU A 25 5.33 1.80 10.55
N ASP A 26 5.46 0.59 11.10
CA ASP A 26 6.48 -0.35 10.64
C ASP A 26 6.40 -0.49 9.12
N VAL A 27 7.54 -0.37 8.44
CA VAL A 27 7.59 -0.54 7.00
C VAL A 27 7.29 -2.01 6.73
N THR A 28 6.08 -2.28 6.24
CA THR A 28 5.60 -3.60 5.85
C THR A 28 5.42 -3.68 4.34
N PRO A 29 5.35 -4.89 3.74
CA PRO A 29 5.07 -5.06 2.32
C PRO A 29 3.83 -4.28 1.86
N ASP A 30 2.77 -4.23 2.68
CA ASP A 30 1.53 -3.55 2.32
C ASP A 30 1.68 -2.02 2.32
N THR A 31 2.42 -1.45 3.28
CA THR A 31 2.73 -0.01 3.29
C THR A 31 3.59 0.40 2.11
N LEU A 32 4.50 -0.47 1.66
CA LEU A 32 5.32 -0.24 0.47
C LEU A 32 4.48 -0.28 -0.81
N ILE A 33 3.52 -1.23 -0.91
CA ILE A 33 2.56 -1.29 -2.01
C ILE A 33 1.70 -0.02 -2.06
N GLU A 34 1.27 0.49 -0.91
CA GLU A 34 0.58 1.79 -0.85
C GLU A 34 1.45 2.94 -1.36
N ARG A 35 2.71 3.05 -0.91
CA ARG A 35 3.64 4.07 -1.40
C ARG A 35 3.83 3.99 -2.91
N ALA A 36 3.95 2.77 -3.46
CA ALA A 36 4.02 2.58 -4.91
C ALA A 36 2.73 3.03 -5.62
N ASN A 37 1.55 2.79 -5.03
CA ASN A 37 0.28 3.26 -5.58
C ASN A 37 0.20 4.78 -5.58
N LEU A 38 0.59 5.42 -4.47
CA LEU A 38 0.63 6.87 -4.35
C LEU A 38 1.60 7.50 -5.36
N LEU A 39 2.80 6.94 -5.52
CA LEU A 39 3.78 7.39 -6.51
C LEU A 39 3.24 7.28 -7.96
N ARG A 40 2.48 6.22 -8.24
CA ARG A 40 1.82 6.04 -9.53
C ARG A 40 0.73 7.07 -9.76
N ASP A 41 -0.10 7.27 -8.75
CA ASP A 41 -1.32 8.07 -8.83
C ASP A 41 -1.07 9.58 -8.66
N ALA A 42 0.08 9.97 -8.11
CA ALA A 42 0.46 11.37 -7.84
C ALA A 42 0.62 12.22 -9.11
N ARG A 43 0.87 11.61 -10.28
CA ARG A 43 1.11 12.34 -11.53
C ARG A 43 0.65 11.52 -12.73
N GLU A 44 -0.04 12.16 -13.66
CA GLU A 44 -0.30 11.57 -14.97
C GLU A 44 0.99 11.56 -15.81
N ARG A 45 1.38 10.36 -16.26
CA ARG A 45 2.49 10.17 -17.20
C ARG A 45 1.93 10.03 -18.62
N PRO A 46 2.60 10.58 -19.65
CA PRO A 46 2.11 10.50 -21.02
C PRO A 46 1.94 9.05 -21.48
N TRP A 47 0.79 8.78 -22.09
CA TRP A 47 0.49 7.53 -22.78
C TRP A 47 0.55 7.77 -24.28
N ASP A 48 1.56 7.18 -24.93
CA ASP A 48 1.70 7.15 -26.37
C ASP A 48 2.58 5.94 -26.75
N PRO A 49 1.98 4.74 -26.87
CA PRO A 49 2.74 3.52 -27.16
C PRO A 49 3.42 3.58 -28.53
N ALA A 50 2.96 4.43 -29.46
CA ALA A 50 3.60 4.59 -30.76
C ALA A 50 4.99 5.24 -30.66
N THR A 51 5.23 6.06 -29.63
CA THR A 51 6.54 6.65 -29.31
C THR A 51 7.24 5.95 -28.13
N GLY A 52 6.67 4.85 -27.65
CA GLY A 52 7.18 4.04 -26.54
C GLY A 52 6.84 4.59 -25.16
N ARG A 53 5.99 5.63 -25.02
CA ARG A 53 5.58 6.17 -23.72
C ARG A 53 4.42 5.35 -23.14
N LEU A 54 4.59 4.81 -21.94
CA LEU A 54 3.73 3.75 -21.40
C LEU A 54 2.76 4.21 -20.29
N GLY A 55 2.63 5.51 -20.05
CA GLY A 55 1.69 6.04 -19.06
C GLY A 55 1.99 5.60 -17.62
N ASN A 56 0.96 5.52 -16.78
CA ASN A 56 1.07 5.04 -15.40
C ASN A 56 0.87 3.53 -15.33
N LEU A 57 1.98 2.80 -15.23
CA LEU A 57 1.97 1.34 -15.21
C LEU A 57 1.63 0.81 -13.82
N ARG A 58 0.65 -0.10 -13.77
CA ARG A 58 0.45 -1.03 -12.65
C ARG A 58 1.16 -2.35 -12.93
N GLN A 59 0.90 -2.94 -14.08
CA GLN A 59 1.49 -4.22 -14.49
C GLN A 59 2.21 -4.11 -15.83
N VAL A 60 3.35 -4.79 -15.94
CA VAL A 60 4.05 -5.01 -17.22
C VAL A 60 4.22 -6.50 -17.45
N HIS A 61 3.82 -6.99 -18.61
CA HIS A 61 4.07 -8.35 -19.04
C HIS A 61 5.13 -8.35 -20.14
N ILE A 62 6.23 -9.04 -19.92
CA ILE A 62 7.31 -9.19 -20.90
C ILE A 62 7.26 -10.61 -21.45
N ILE A 63 7.06 -10.73 -22.76
CA ILE A 63 7.09 -12.00 -23.50
C ILE A 63 8.21 -11.94 -24.54
N ALA A 64 9.36 -12.52 -24.23
CA ALA A 64 10.54 -12.44 -25.09
C ALA A 64 11.42 -13.69 -25.00
N ASN A 65 11.52 -14.44 -26.09
CA ASN A 65 12.45 -15.57 -26.22
C ASN A 65 13.81 -15.09 -26.74
N ASP A 66 14.89 -15.76 -26.34
CA ASP A 66 16.24 -15.55 -26.89
C ASP A 66 16.71 -14.10 -26.83
N CYS A 67 16.35 -13.47 -25.72
CA CYS A 67 16.38 -12.04 -25.61
C CYS A 67 17.09 -11.59 -24.35
N THR A 68 17.82 -10.48 -24.44
CA THR A 68 18.31 -9.75 -23.27
C THR A 68 17.50 -8.48 -23.13
N VAL A 69 16.87 -8.28 -21.97
CA VAL A 69 16.10 -7.08 -21.66
C VAL A 69 16.79 -6.34 -20.52
N ARG A 70 16.97 -5.03 -20.67
CA ARG A 70 17.50 -4.17 -19.60
C ARG A 70 16.36 -3.36 -19.00
N VAL A 71 16.29 -3.31 -17.68
CA VAL A 71 15.34 -2.50 -16.91
C VAL A 71 16.13 -1.48 -16.10
N VAL A 72 15.73 -0.22 -16.16
CA VAL A 72 16.38 0.92 -15.50
C VAL A 72 15.34 1.83 -14.89
N SER A 73 15.71 2.62 -13.88
CA SER A 73 14.82 3.65 -13.33
C SER A 73 14.80 4.93 -14.16
N GLY A 74 13.69 5.66 -14.09
CA GLY A 74 13.54 6.95 -14.75
C GLY A 74 12.40 7.80 -14.22
N ALA A 75 12.23 8.98 -14.81
CA ALA A 75 11.10 9.89 -14.53
C ALA A 75 9.80 9.45 -15.23
N GLU A 76 9.92 8.72 -16.34
CA GLU A 76 8.82 8.21 -17.15
C GLU A 76 8.86 6.68 -17.26
N ASN A 77 7.73 6.09 -17.66
CA ASN A 77 7.69 4.72 -18.13
C ASN A 77 7.86 4.73 -19.65
N ARG A 78 9.01 4.24 -20.14
CA ARG A 78 9.34 4.35 -21.57
C ARG A 78 10.07 3.12 -22.09
N LEU A 79 9.63 2.67 -23.26
CA LEU A 79 10.26 1.61 -24.03
C LEU A 79 11.25 2.21 -25.03
N PHE A 80 12.46 1.66 -25.05
CA PHE A 80 13.47 1.93 -26.06
C PHE A 80 13.87 0.64 -26.74
N LEU A 81 13.83 0.61 -28.07
CA LEU A 81 14.17 -0.59 -28.83
C LEU A 81 15.69 -0.72 -28.98
N GLY A 82 16.16 -1.97 -28.95
CA GLY A 82 17.50 -2.39 -29.34
C GLY A 82 17.39 -3.29 -30.58
N ARG A 83 17.72 -4.58 -30.42
CA ARG A 83 17.61 -5.58 -31.48
C ARG A 83 16.19 -6.14 -31.63
N GLY A 84 15.76 -6.32 -32.87
CA GLY A 84 14.46 -6.92 -33.20
C GLY A 84 13.32 -5.90 -33.21
N SER A 85 12.09 -6.41 -33.20
CA SER A 85 10.87 -5.62 -33.22
C SER A 85 9.94 -6.11 -32.12
N PHE A 86 9.47 -5.17 -31.31
CA PHE A 86 8.57 -5.41 -30.19
C PHE A 86 7.39 -4.47 -30.28
N SER A 87 6.20 -5.00 -30.02
CA SER A 87 4.96 -4.23 -29.93
C SER A 87 4.53 -4.09 -28.48
N VAL A 88 3.79 -3.01 -28.23
CA VAL A 88 3.21 -2.68 -26.94
C VAL A 88 1.70 -2.78 -27.09
N THR A 89 1.05 -3.62 -26.27
CA THR A 89 -0.41 -3.74 -26.23
C THR A 89 -0.91 -3.41 -24.84
N GLU A 90 -2.00 -2.64 -24.75
CA GLU A 90 -2.72 -2.42 -23.50
C GLU A 90 -3.69 -3.58 -23.29
N ASP A 91 -3.52 -4.32 -22.20
CA ASP A 91 -4.35 -5.50 -21.91
C ASP A 91 -5.66 -5.10 -21.22
N THR A 92 -5.57 -4.15 -20.27
CA THR A 92 -6.74 -3.55 -19.63
C THR A 92 -6.47 -2.10 -19.26
N LEU A 93 -7.46 -1.25 -19.53
CA LEU A 93 -7.57 0.05 -18.90
C LEU A 93 -8.38 -0.13 -17.61
N VAL A 94 -7.72 -0.04 -16.45
CA VAL A 94 -8.45 0.03 -15.19
C VAL A 94 -8.92 1.46 -15.01
N ALA A 95 -10.02 1.80 -15.68
CA ALA A 95 -10.79 2.98 -15.32
C ALA A 95 -11.46 2.67 -13.99
N ASP A 96 -10.90 3.19 -12.90
CA ASP A 96 -11.53 3.15 -11.59
C ASP A 96 -12.79 4.03 -11.69
N ARG A 97 -13.91 3.44 -12.16
CA ARG A 97 -15.13 4.17 -12.56
C ARG A 97 -15.74 5.01 -11.43
N GLN A 98 -15.33 4.78 -10.19
CA GLN A 98 -15.75 5.54 -9.01
C GLN A 98 -14.82 6.71 -8.65
N ARG A 99 -13.63 6.83 -9.25
CA ARG A 99 -12.63 7.86 -8.94
C ARG A 99 -12.30 8.71 -10.17
N ARG A 100 -13.21 9.62 -10.54
CA ARG A 100 -13.04 10.59 -11.65
C ARG A 100 -11.81 11.51 -11.55
N ALA A 101 -11.02 11.46 -10.47
CA ALA A 101 -9.91 12.36 -10.19
C ALA A 101 -8.50 11.72 -10.27
N LEU A 102 -8.39 10.40 -10.48
CA LEU A 102 -7.08 9.72 -10.55
C LEU A 102 -6.61 9.53 -12.00
N PRO A 103 -5.29 9.65 -12.27
CA PRO A 103 -4.74 9.31 -13.58
C PRO A 103 -5.05 7.86 -13.99
N PRO A 104 -5.23 7.58 -15.30
CA PRO A 104 -5.52 6.23 -15.78
C PRO A 104 -4.37 5.26 -15.49
N VAL A 105 -4.71 4.12 -14.89
CA VAL A 105 -3.78 3.04 -14.56
C VAL A 105 -3.82 1.98 -15.66
N ARG A 106 -2.64 1.54 -16.11
CA ARG A 106 -2.50 0.68 -17.30
C ARG A 106 -1.75 -0.60 -17.00
N ASP A 107 -2.21 -1.66 -17.64
CA ASP A 107 -1.52 -2.94 -17.75
C ASP A 107 -1.08 -3.15 -19.18
N VAL A 108 0.21 -3.43 -19.37
CA VAL A 108 0.82 -3.44 -20.70
C VAL A 108 1.55 -4.76 -20.94
N THR A 109 1.34 -5.36 -22.11
CA THR A 109 2.16 -6.44 -22.63
C THR A 109 3.16 -5.91 -23.66
N ILE A 110 4.43 -6.31 -23.50
CA ILE A 110 5.53 -6.07 -24.43
C ILE A 110 5.95 -7.44 -24.97
N ALA A 111 5.77 -7.64 -26.27
CA ALA A 111 6.06 -8.92 -26.93
C ALA A 111 6.70 -8.71 -28.30
N ALA A 112 7.32 -9.76 -28.84
CA ALA A 112 7.83 -9.74 -30.20
C ALA A 112 6.68 -9.46 -31.19
N GLY A 113 6.86 -8.48 -32.07
CA GLY A 113 5.82 -8.00 -32.97
C GLY A 113 6.26 -6.79 -33.78
N PRO A 114 5.44 -6.32 -34.74
CA PRO A 114 5.76 -5.12 -35.50
C PRO A 114 5.88 -3.92 -34.56
N ALA A 115 7.09 -3.36 -34.48
CA ALA A 115 7.35 -2.16 -33.69
C ALA A 115 6.80 -0.94 -34.40
N ALA A 116 6.19 -0.03 -33.65
CA ALA A 116 5.84 1.29 -34.18
C ALA A 116 7.13 2.04 -34.56
N PRO A 117 7.19 2.67 -35.74
CA PRO A 117 8.42 3.26 -36.26
C PRO A 117 8.92 4.45 -35.43
N ALA A 118 8.05 5.07 -34.63
CA ALA A 118 8.38 6.22 -33.79
C ALA A 118 8.91 5.84 -32.40
N ILE A 119 9.00 4.55 -32.06
CA ILE A 119 9.65 4.11 -30.81
C ILE A 119 11.17 4.33 -30.96
N PRO A 120 11.80 5.11 -30.07
CA PRO A 120 13.22 5.41 -30.17
C PRO A 120 14.06 4.13 -30.06
N ARG A 121 15.08 4.05 -30.90
CA ARG A 121 16.16 3.06 -30.80
C ARG A 121 17.37 3.69 -30.13
N LEU A 122 17.94 3.01 -29.14
CA LEU A 122 19.21 3.42 -28.56
C LEU A 122 20.34 3.09 -29.56
N GLY A 123 21.40 3.90 -29.64
CA GLY A 123 22.39 3.89 -30.73
C GLY A 123 23.12 2.56 -31.04
N ALA A 124 24.02 2.56 -32.03
CA ALA A 124 24.61 1.37 -32.68
C ALA A 124 25.28 0.32 -31.76
N ASP A 125 25.67 0.68 -30.53
CA ASP A 125 26.25 -0.25 -29.53
C ASP A 125 25.20 -1.11 -28.78
N THR A 126 23.91 -0.96 -29.11
CA THR A 126 22.78 -1.62 -28.41
C THR A 126 22.34 -2.96 -28.97
N GLY A 127 23.12 -3.57 -29.89
CA GLY A 127 22.86 -4.92 -30.41
C GLY A 127 22.84 -6.03 -29.35
N ALA A 128 23.30 -5.73 -28.13
CA ALA A 128 23.36 -6.64 -26.99
C ALA A 128 21.98 -6.91 -26.34
N VAL A 129 21.05 -5.95 -26.40
CA VAL A 129 19.71 -6.06 -25.81
C VAL A 129 18.61 -5.95 -26.85
N CYS A 130 17.48 -6.61 -26.63
CA CYS A 130 16.33 -6.45 -27.50
C CYS A 130 15.62 -5.11 -27.27
N PHE A 131 15.51 -4.72 -26.00
CA PHE A 131 14.95 -3.43 -25.60
C PHE A 131 15.40 -3.06 -24.20
N THR A 132 15.35 -1.76 -23.92
CA THR A 132 15.50 -1.19 -22.59
C THR A 132 14.16 -0.64 -22.12
N LEU A 133 13.72 -1.05 -20.93
CA LEU A 133 12.52 -0.56 -20.28
C LEU A 133 12.92 0.39 -19.15
N GLN A 134 12.61 1.67 -19.33
CA GLN A 134 12.72 2.66 -18.27
C GLN A 134 11.43 2.64 -17.44
N LEU A 135 11.57 2.50 -16.12
CA LEU A 135 10.47 2.44 -15.16
C LEU A 135 10.52 3.61 -14.19
N ALA A 136 9.42 4.34 -14.11
CA ALA A 136 9.09 5.25 -13.02
C ALA A 136 8.07 4.61 -12.06
N THR A 137 7.21 3.74 -12.59
CA THR A 137 6.18 3.00 -11.85
C THR A 137 6.01 1.62 -12.48
N ALA A 138 5.80 0.60 -11.66
CA ALA A 138 5.22 -0.70 -12.03
C ALA A 138 5.20 -1.53 -10.75
N HIS A 139 4.02 -1.95 -10.31
CA HIS A 139 3.88 -2.78 -9.11
C HIS A 139 4.25 -4.23 -9.39
N GLU A 140 3.87 -4.70 -10.57
CA GLU A 140 3.96 -6.09 -10.95
C GLU A 140 4.58 -6.25 -12.34
N MET A 141 5.45 -7.23 -12.45
CA MET A 141 6.07 -7.64 -13.69
C MET A 141 5.83 -9.13 -13.89
N LEU A 142 5.09 -9.46 -14.93
CA LEU A 142 4.97 -10.83 -15.40
C LEU A 142 6.02 -11.05 -16.46
N VAL A 143 6.76 -12.15 -16.37
CA VAL A 143 7.85 -12.42 -17.31
C VAL A 143 7.71 -13.83 -17.86
N ARG A 144 7.80 -13.96 -19.17
CA ARG A 144 7.83 -15.22 -19.89
C ARG A 144 8.84 -15.15 -21.03
N GLY A 145 9.58 -16.24 -21.23
CA GLY A 145 10.41 -16.40 -22.41
C GLY A 145 11.56 -17.36 -22.20
N ASP A 146 11.78 -18.25 -23.17
CA ASP A 146 12.86 -19.21 -23.13
C ASP A 146 14.21 -18.50 -23.37
N ARG A 147 15.22 -18.86 -22.57
CA ARG A 147 16.58 -18.27 -22.60
C ARG A 147 16.60 -16.75 -22.44
N LEU A 148 15.55 -16.18 -21.83
CA LEU A 148 15.45 -14.74 -21.54
C LEU A 148 16.43 -14.34 -20.44
N ALA A 149 17.25 -13.32 -20.72
CA ALA A 149 18.09 -12.64 -19.74
C ALA A 149 17.49 -11.27 -19.38
N LEU A 150 17.36 -10.99 -18.08
CA LEU A 150 16.88 -9.70 -17.56
C LEU A 150 17.93 -9.08 -16.65
N LEU A 151 18.35 -7.86 -16.99
CA LEU A 151 19.20 -7.04 -16.13
C LEU A 151 18.38 -5.89 -15.54
N PHE A 152 18.24 -5.84 -14.22
CA PHE A 152 17.75 -4.67 -13.49
C PHE A 152 18.96 -3.82 -13.07
N ASP A 153 19.29 -2.79 -13.85
CA ASP A 153 20.48 -1.96 -13.66
C ASP A 153 20.14 -0.71 -12.84
N ARG A 154 20.57 -0.72 -11.56
CA ARG A 154 20.39 0.36 -10.58
C ARG A 154 18.95 0.85 -10.47
N VAL A 155 18.02 -0.09 -10.52
CA VAL A 155 16.59 0.19 -10.36
C VAL A 155 16.31 0.60 -8.91
N GLU A 156 15.61 1.72 -8.79
CA GLU A 156 15.08 2.29 -7.58
C GLU A 156 13.57 2.46 -7.69
N LEU A 157 12.83 1.69 -6.90
CA LEU A 157 11.36 1.69 -6.84
C LEU A 157 10.88 1.31 -5.43
N PRO A 158 9.72 1.81 -4.96
CA PRO A 158 9.17 1.39 -3.68
C PRO A 158 8.82 -0.11 -3.65
N VAL A 159 8.35 -0.65 -4.78
CA VAL A 159 7.95 -2.05 -4.92
C VAL A 159 8.27 -2.56 -6.32
N LEU A 160 8.74 -3.80 -6.39
CA LEU A 160 8.85 -4.59 -7.61
C LEU A 160 8.46 -6.05 -7.31
N ARG A 161 7.32 -6.49 -7.80
CA ARG A 161 6.86 -7.89 -7.70
C ARG A 161 7.01 -8.54 -9.06
N ILE A 162 7.73 -9.65 -9.15
CA ILE A 162 8.04 -10.34 -10.40
C ILE A 162 7.52 -11.76 -10.31
N SER A 163 6.74 -12.17 -11.32
CA SER A 163 6.30 -13.55 -11.52
C SER A 163 6.94 -14.11 -12.79
N LEU A 164 7.78 -15.12 -12.63
CA LEU A 164 8.40 -15.85 -13.74
C LEU A 164 7.46 -16.99 -14.13
N ASN A 165 6.78 -16.82 -15.26
CA ASN A 165 5.89 -17.81 -15.84
C ASN A 165 6.70 -18.94 -16.49
N PRO A 166 6.11 -20.15 -16.64
CA PRO A 166 6.82 -21.31 -17.18
C PRO A 166 7.62 -21.01 -18.45
N SER A 167 8.93 -21.20 -18.36
CA SER A 167 9.92 -20.98 -19.42
C SER A 167 11.21 -21.75 -19.06
N ALA A 168 12.06 -21.98 -20.06
CA ALA A 168 13.34 -22.66 -19.91
C ALA A 168 14.51 -21.66 -19.79
N ASP A 169 15.44 -21.93 -18.87
CA ASP A 169 16.74 -21.25 -18.76
C ASP A 169 16.67 -19.71 -18.67
N MET A 170 15.72 -19.18 -17.90
CA MET A 170 15.63 -17.75 -17.62
C MET A 170 16.77 -17.30 -16.70
N ARG A 171 17.35 -16.13 -16.96
CA ARG A 171 18.44 -15.55 -16.17
C ARG A 171 18.10 -14.13 -15.75
N LEU A 172 18.18 -13.84 -14.45
CA LEU A 172 17.87 -12.53 -13.90
C LEU A 172 19.03 -12.03 -13.04
N TRP A 173 19.42 -10.78 -13.24
CA TRP A 173 20.40 -10.12 -12.40
C TRP A 173 19.94 -8.74 -11.96
N PHE A 174 19.95 -8.48 -10.65
CA PHE A 174 19.70 -7.17 -10.06
C PHE A 174 21.05 -6.53 -9.72
N TYR A 175 21.41 -5.42 -10.36
CA TYR A 175 22.71 -4.79 -10.19
C TYR A 175 22.57 -3.46 -9.46
N GLY A 176 23.06 -3.38 -8.22
CA GLY A 176 23.08 -2.14 -7.43
C GLY A 176 21.69 -1.53 -7.21
N VAL A 177 20.67 -2.37 -7.01
CA VAL A 177 19.28 -1.91 -6.87
C VAL A 177 19.00 -1.31 -5.48
N ARG A 178 17.99 -0.45 -5.39
CA ARG A 178 17.47 0.08 -4.14
C ARG A 178 15.95 -0.05 -4.10
N LEU A 179 15.45 -1.10 -3.45
CA LEU A 179 14.02 -1.43 -3.48
C LEU A 179 13.42 -1.42 -2.07
N GLY A 180 12.20 -0.93 -1.94
CA GLY A 180 11.43 -1.17 -0.70
C GLY A 180 11.07 -2.64 -0.60
N LEU A 181 10.32 -3.17 -1.57
CA LEU A 181 9.94 -4.57 -1.66
C LEU A 181 10.41 -5.17 -2.98
N LEU A 182 11.13 -6.28 -2.92
CA LEU A 182 11.34 -7.20 -4.05
C LEU A 182 10.62 -8.51 -3.73
N SER A 183 9.64 -8.88 -4.54
CA SER A 183 8.98 -10.18 -4.46
C SER A 183 9.20 -10.95 -5.75
N LEU A 184 10.00 -12.01 -5.72
CA LEU A 184 10.27 -12.86 -6.88
C LEU A 184 9.61 -14.23 -6.70
N SER A 185 8.65 -14.53 -7.56
CA SER A 185 7.95 -15.82 -7.63
C SER A 185 8.33 -16.54 -8.91
N SER A 186 8.82 -17.78 -8.80
CA SER A 186 9.23 -18.57 -9.95
C SER A 186 8.39 -19.83 -10.14
N ASN A 187 7.78 -19.97 -11.31
CA ASN A 187 7.28 -21.23 -11.84
C ASN A 187 8.07 -21.67 -13.09
N ALA A 188 9.25 -21.09 -13.30
CA ALA A 188 10.11 -21.28 -14.46
C ALA A 188 11.42 -21.98 -14.09
N TRP A 189 12.12 -22.56 -15.07
CA TRP A 189 13.52 -22.89 -14.87
C TRP A 189 14.33 -21.59 -14.93
N ALA A 190 14.54 -20.98 -13.77
CA ALA A 190 15.17 -19.68 -13.67
C ALA A 190 16.37 -19.67 -12.72
N LYS A 191 17.41 -18.91 -13.10
CA LYS A 191 18.49 -18.48 -12.20
C LYS A 191 18.37 -16.98 -11.97
N ALA A 192 18.29 -16.56 -10.73
CA ALA A 192 18.20 -15.15 -10.37
C ALA A 192 19.18 -14.82 -9.25
N GLY A 193 19.76 -13.62 -9.27
CA GLY A 193 20.59 -13.13 -8.18
C GLY A 193 20.78 -11.63 -8.26
N GLY A 194 21.53 -11.05 -7.33
CA GLY A 194 21.85 -9.63 -7.43
C GLY A 194 22.51 -9.00 -6.22
N THR A 195 22.79 -7.72 -6.37
CA THR A 195 23.43 -6.83 -5.41
C THR A 195 22.57 -5.59 -5.18
N GLY A 196 22.65 -5.00 -3.98
CA GLY A 196 21.90 -3.79 -3.65
C GLY A 196 21.36 -3.78 -2.22
N GLN A 197 20.38 -2.90 -2.00
CA GLN A 197 19.69 -2.71 -0.74
C GLN A 197 18.19 -2.92 -0.90
N ILE A 198 17.62 -3.76 -0.03
CA ILE A 198 16.20 -4.10 -0.05
C ILE A 198 15.63 -4.02 1.37
N GLU A 199 14.47 -3.40 1.55
CA GLU A 199 13.81 -3.44 2.87
C GLU A 199 13.12 -4.80 3.10
N TRP A 200 12.37 -5.30 2.11
CA TRP A 200 11.72 -6.61 2.12
C TRP A 200 12.06 -7.44 0.88
N LEU A 201 12.74 -8.57 1.08
CA LEU A 201 13.00 -9.56 0.05
C LEU A 201 12.08 -10.76 0.24
N LYS A 202 11.22 -11.05 -0.74
CA LYS A 202 10.37 -12.24 -0.77
C LYS A 202 10.77 -13.12 -1.94
N LEU A 203 11.16 -14.36 -1.65
CA LEU A 203 11.55 -15.35 -2.66
C LEU A 203 10.58 -16.52 -2.61
N HIS A 204 10.08 -16.93 -3.76
CA HIS A 204 9.16 -18.04 -3.88
C HIS A 204 9.45 -18.89 -5.10
N SER A 205 9.35 -20.21 -4.97
CA SER A 205 9.40 -21.11 -6.13
C SER A 205 8.44 -22.29 -6.00
N THR A 206 7.77 -22.59 -7.13
CA THR A 206 7.04 -23.84 -7.39
C THR A 206 7.76 -24.74 -8.39
N GLN A 207 8.92 -24.32 -8.90
CA GLN A 207 9.71 -25.06 -9.89
C GLN A 207 11.03 -25.59 -9.31
N SER A 208 11.31 -26.89 -9.49
CA SER A 208 12.44 -27.59 -8.89
C SER A 208 13.77 -27.16 -9.46
N SER A 209 13.81 -26.76 -10.74
CA SER A 209 15.05 -26.31 -11.39
C SER A 209 15.38 -24.82 -11.12
N SER A 210 14.63 -24.13 -10.26
CA SER A 210 14.90 -22.73 -9.93
C SER A 210 16.10 -22.58 -8.97
N ALA A 211 16.93 -21.55 -9.21
CA ALA A 211 17.98 -21.11 -8.30
C ALA A 211 17.86 -19.60 -8.05
N LEU A 212 17.43 -19.20 -6.85
CA LEU A 212 17.28 -17.80 -6.44
C LEU A 212 18.40 -17.45 -5.44
N LEU A 213 19.48 -16.85 -5.94
CA LEU A 213 20.77 -16.68 -5.30
C LEU A 213 21.03 -15.21 -4.91
N PHE A 214 20.48 -14.77 -3.79
CA PHE A 214 20.48 -13.39 -3.30
C PHE A 214 21.39 -13.16 -2.09
N HIS A 215 22.44 -13.97 -1.93
CA HIS A 215 23.39 -13.81 -0.82
C HIS A 215 24.30 -12.57 -0.92
N ASP A 216 24.38 -11.92 -2.09
CA ASP A 216 25.09 -10.64 -2.25
C ASP A 216 24.15 -9.43 -2.07
N MET A 217 22.88 -9.66 -1.77
CA MET A 217 21.88 -8.62 -1.51
C MET A 217 21.82 -8.29 -0.02
N ASN A 218 21.78 -7.00 0.33
CA ASN A 218 21.55 -6.58 1.70
C ASN A 218 20.05 -6.35 1.93
N ALA A 219 19.42 -7.20 2.74
CA ALA A 219 17.99 -7.13 3.04
C ALA A 219 17.72 -6.99 4.55
N ARG A 220 16.78 -6.12 4.93
CA ARG A 220 16.31 -6.00 6.32
C ARG A 220 15.38 -7.13 6.72
N HIS A 221 14.42 -7.44 5.86
CA HIS A 221 13.50 -8.56 6.04
C HIS A 221 13.62 -9.52 4.86
N VAL A 222 13.71 -10.82 5.15
CA VAL A 222 13.79 -11.87 4.14
C VAL A 222 12.73 -12.93 4.42
N GLY A 223 11.88 -13.20 3.43
CA GLY A 223 10.92 -14.28 3.46
C GLY A 223 11.15 -15.22 2.28
N VAL A 224 11.49 -16.48 2.56
CA VAL A 224 11.65 -17.50 1.53
C VAL A 224 10.54 -18.54 1.67
N SER A 225 9.96 -18.97 0.55
CA SER A 225 8.91 -19.98 0.53
C SER A 225 9.11 -20.96 -0.63
N ALA A 226 9.23 -22.25 -0.34
CA ALA A 226 9.40 -23.29 -1.35
C ALA A 226 8.24 -24.28 -1.31
N LEU A 227 7.53 -24.47 -2.43
CA LEU A 227 6.44 -25.46 -2.54
C LEU A 227 6.87 -26.75 -3.25
N THR A 228 8.11 -26.81 -3.72
CA THR A 228 8.67 -27.96 -4.43
C THR A 228 10.10 -28.22 -3.98
N THR A 229 10.53 -29.48 -4.09
CA THR A 229 11.90 -29.92 -3.80
C THR A 229 12.85 -29.52 -4.92
N GLY A 230 14.15 -29.40 -4.61
CA GLY A 230 15.20 -29.13 -5.59
C GLY A 230 15.40 -27.66 -5.93
N ALA A 231 14.40 -26.80 -5.65
CA ALA A 231 14.58 -25.36 -5.74
C ALA A 231 15.67 -24.89 -4.78
N ARG A 232 16.62 -24.09 -5.26
CA ARG A 232 17.78 -23.63 -4.49
C ARG A 232 17.64 -22.16 -4.14
N PHE A 233 17.85 -21.83 -2.87
CA PHE A 233 17.80 -20.45 -2.39
C PHE A 233 19.09 -20.11 -1.66
N SER A 234 19.65 -18.93 -1.91
CA SER A 234 20.69 -18.40 -1.02
C SER A 234 20.42 -16.95 -0.65
N ILE A 235 20.67 -16.61 0.61
CA ILE A 235 20.39 -15.28 1.18
C ILE A 235 21.51 -14.87 2.13
N ARG A 236 21.57 -13.58 2.42
CA ARG A 236 22.41 -13.02 3.47
C ARG A 236 21.61 -12.79 4.74
N ILE A 237 22.18 -13.11 5.89
CA ILE A 237 21.66 -12.71 7.20
C ILE A 237 22.73 -11.86 7.88
N GLY A 238 22.52 -10.54 7.89
CA GLY A 238 23.34 -9.59 8.63
C GLY A 238 22.89 -9.43 10.09
N GLN A 239 23.52 -8.50 10.80
CA GLN A 239 23.18 -8.21 12.21
C GLN A 239 21.73 -7.74 12.39
N ASP A 240 21.22 -6.95 11.44
CA ASP A 240 19.88 -6.35 11.49
C ASP A 240 18.88 -7.08 10.57
N THR A 241 19.22 -8.28 10.07
CA THR A 241 18.36 -9.01 9.14
C THR A 241 17.39 -9.92 9.88
N ASP A 242 16.10 -9.72 9.68
CA ASP A 242 15.04 -10.65 10.08
C ASP A 242 14.70 -11.60 8.91
N ALA A 243 15.14 -12.85 9.02
CA ALA A 243 14.95 -13.85 7.96
C ALA A 243 14.05 -15.01 8.41
N GLY A 244 13.02 -15.29 7.61
CA GLY A 244 12.14 -16.44 7.74
C GLY A 244 12.16 -17.33 6.48
N TYR A 245 12.09 -18.64 6.69
CA TYR A 245 11.97 -19.63 5.63
C TYR A 245 10.77 -20.52 5.88
N TYR A 246 9.86 -20.65 4.92
CA TYR A 246 8.66 -21.47 5.01
C TYR A 246 8.67 -22.60 3.97
N GLN A 247 8.23 -23.79 4.41
CA GLN A 247 7.90 -24.90 3.54
C GLN A 247 6.53 -25.49 3.94
N PRO A 248 5.78 -26.13 3.02
CA PRO A 248 4.58 -26.89 3.37
C PRO A 248 4.86 -27.91 4.47
N ALA A 249 3.94 -28.02 5.44
CA ALA A 249 4.06 -28.87 6.64
C ALA A 249 4.19 -30.39 6.39
N ARG A 250 4.32 -30.84 5.13
CA ARG A 250 4.30 -32.25 4.72
C ARG A 250 5.68 -32.83 4.37
N ALA A 251 6.79 -32.17 4.70
CA ALA A 251 8.14 -32.68 4.46
C ALA A 251 8.84 -33.16 5.76
N PRO A 252 8.38 -34.24 6.43
CA PRO A 252 9.07 -34.78 7.59
C PRO A 252 10.34 -35.56 7.20
N GLY A 253 11.31 -35.60 8.10
CA GLY A 253 12.49 -36.46 8.00
C GLY A 253 13.36 -36.15 6.79
N ALA A 254 13.75 -37.19 6.04
CA ALA A 254 14.74 -37.07 4.96
C ALA A 254 14.31 -36.17 3.79
N ILE A 255 13.01 -35.92 3.62
CA ILE A 255 12.47 -35.06 2.56
C ILE A 255 12.84 -33.60 2.79
N ALA A 256 13.01 -33.16 4.04
CA ALA A 256 13.36 -31.77 4.33
C ALA A 256 14.76 -31.37 3.82
N HIS A 257 15.67 -32.32 3.68
CA HIS A 257 16.98 -32.10 3.04
C HIS A 257 16.87 -31.73 1.55
N GLN A 258 15.70 -31.96 0.94
CA GLN A 258 15.43 -31.61 -0.46
C GLN A 258 14.90 -30.17 -0.62
N TYR A 259 14.83 -29.40 0.46
CA TYR A 259 14.48 -27.98 0.48
C TYR A 259 15.65 -27.11 0.98
N PRO A 260 16.85 -27.20 0.36
CA PRO A 260 18.02 -26.54 0.90
C PRO A 260 17.95 -25.03 0.75
N ILE A 261 18.37 -24.34 1.80
CA ILE A 261 18.66 -22.90 1.78
C ILE A 261 20.08 -22.66 2.28
N TRP A 262 20.84 -21.87 1.53
CA TRP A 262 22.22 -21.51 1.86
C TRP A 262 22.31 -20.10 2.42
N ILE A 263 23.02 -19.95 3.53
CA ILE A 263 23.08 -18.71 4.30
C ILE A 263 24.51 -18.15 4.28
N ASP A 264 24.63 -16.90 3.81
CA ASP A 264 25.78 -16.06 4.11
C ASP A 264 25.52 -15.35 5.45
N GLY A 265 26.12 -15.85 6.53
CA GLY A 265 25.91 -15.34 7.89
C GLY A 265 25.59 -16.44 8.91
N PRO A 266 25.05 -16.07 10.09
CA PRO A 266 24.71 -17.01 11.15
C PRO A 266 23.51 -17.87 10.75
N VAL A 267 23.78 -19.14 10.40
CA VAL A 267 22.76 -20.12 9.97
C VAL A 267 21.64 -20.28 11.01
N ASN A 268 21.98 -20.26 12.28
CA ASN A 268 21.04 -20.39 13.41
C ASN A 268 20.11 -19.18 13.60
N ALA A 269 20.35 -18.06 12.90
CA ALA A 269 19.46 -16.89 12.94
C ALA A 269 18.26 -17.02 11.98
N LEU A 270 18.26 -18.02 11.08
CA LEU A 270 17.13 -18.28 10.19
C LEU A 270 15.93 -18.81 10.97
N LYS A 271 14.79 -18.11 10.91
CA LYS A 271 13.53 -18.56 11.51
C LYS A 271 12.85 -19.58 10.61
N VAL A 272 12.60 -20.79 11.11
CA VAL A 272 11.95 -21.89 10.36
C VAL A 272 10.70 -22.40 11.10
N PRO A 273 9.62 -22.79 10.39
CA PRO A 273 8.49 -23.51 10.96
C PRO A 273 8.88 -24.86 11.57
N ALA A 274 8.02 -25.40 12.42
CA ALA A 274 8.18 -26.74 12.99
C ALA A 274 8.16 -27.83 11.88
N GLY A 275 9.27 -28.56 11.72
CA GLY A 275 9.51 -29.50 10.62
C GLY A 275 10.82 -29.16 9.91
N ARG A 276 11.93 -29.63 10.49
CA ARG A 276 13.31 -29.11 10.32
C ARG A 276 13.75 -29.04 8.85
N VAL A 277 14.06 -27.84 8.37
CA VAL A 277 14.83 -27.59 7.14
C VAL A 277 16.31 -27.52 7.50
N ASP A 278 17.18 -28.06 6.65
CA ASP A 278 18.61 -27.84 6.77
C ASP A 278 18.97 -26.49 6.16
N ALA A 279 19.17 -25.51 7.02
CA ALA A 279 19.88 -24.30 6.65
C ALA A 279 21.37 -24.64 6.58
N LEU A 280 21.98 -24.37 5.43
CA LEU A 280 23.37 -24.73 5.15
C LEU A 280 24.25 -23.48 5.10
N PRO A 281 25.51 -23.54 5.53
CA PRO A 281 26.44 -22.45 5.29
C PRO A 281 26.66 -22.27 3.77
N LEU A 282 26.80 -21.03 3.33
CA LEU A 282 27.08 -20.73 1.93
C LEU A 282 28.41 -21.36 1.47
N THR A 283 28.40 -21.98 0.29
CA THR A 283 29.55 -22.70 -0.27
C THR A 283 30.27 -21.87 -1.33
N GLY A 284 31.56 -22.19 -1.56
CA GLY A 284 32.33 -21.57 -2.66
C GLY A 284 31.69 -21.80 -4.04
N ALA A 285 31.19 -23.02 -4.29
CA ALA A 285 30.52 -23.36 -5.55
C ALA A 285 29.30 -22.49 -5.84
N LEU A 286 28.50 -22.13 -4.82
CA LEU A 286 27.36 -21.23 -5.02
C LEU A 286 27.79 -19.78 -5.24
N ARG A 287 28.87 -19.32 -4.61
CA ARG A 287 29.45 -18.00 -4.91
C ARG A 287 29.95 -17.93 -6.34
N ASP A 288 30.59 -19.00 -6.81
CA ASP A 288 31.08 -19.11 -8.19
C ASP A 288 29.92 -19.13 -9.19
N GLU A 289 28.84 -19.87 -8.89
CA GLU A 289 27.63 -19.89 -9.70
C GLU A 289 26.96 -18.50 -9.77
N THR A 290 26.83 -17.79 -8.65
CA THR A 290 26.29 -16.43 -8.62
C THR A 290 27.16 -15.45 -9.41
N ARG A 291 28.48 -15.52 -9.27
CA ARG A 291 29.41 -14.69 -10.07
C ARG A 291 29.31 -15.00 -11.56
N ALA A 292 29.19 -16.27 -11.94
CA ALA A 292 29.01 -16.67 -13.34
C ALA A 292 27.67 -16.14 -13.89
N LEU A 293 26.57 -16.21 -13.11
CA LEU A 293 25.28 -15.63 -13.48
C LEU A 293 25.40 -14.11 -13.70
N GLN A 294 26.06 -13.40 -12.78
CA GLN A 294 26.31 -11.97 -12.91
C GLN A 294 27.06 -11.66 -14.22
N GLN A 295 28.19 -12.32 -14.45
CA GLN A 295 29.02 -12.10 -15.62
C GLN A 295 28.28 -12.39 -16.92
N ASP A 296 27.50 -13.47 -16.97
CA ASP A 296 26.70 -13.84 -18.14
C ASP A 296 25.61 -12.78 -18.43
N VAL A 297 24.80 -12.40 -17.44
CA VAL A 297 23.71 -11.43 -17.67
C VAL A 297 24.26 -10.04 -17.97
N MET A 298 25.28 -9.58 -17.23
CA MET A 298 25.91 -8.28 -17.49
C MET A 298 26.64 -8.25 -18.84
N GLY A 299 27.36 -9.33 -19.17
CA GLY A 299 28.06 -9.48 -20.46
C GLY A 299 27.09 -9.47 -21.64
N ARG A 300 25.96 -10.17 -21.53
CA ARG A 300 24.88 -10.14 -22.53
C ARG A 300 24.23 -8.78 -22.67
N ALA A 301 24.09 -8.03 -21.58
CA ALA A 301 23.44 -6.73 -21.61
C ALA A 301 24.35 -5.62 -22.17
N GLY A 302 25.68 -5.78 -22.06
CA GLY A 302 26.66 -4.79 -22.51
C GLY A 302 26.77 -3.56 -21.57
N PRO A 303 27.38 -2.46 -22.03
CA PRO A 303 27.49 -1.23 -21.24
C PRO A 303 26.11 -0.56 -21.01
N MET A 304 26.02 0.31 -20.01
CA MET A 304 24.79 1.08 -19.75
C MET A 304 24.47 1.99 -20.94
N PRO A 305 23.23 1.94 -21.48
CA PRO A 305 22.84 2.84 -22.55
C PRO A 305 22.67 4.27 -22.04
N VAL A 306 23.01 5.25 -22.88
CA VAL A 306 22.66 6.65 -22.65
C VAL A 306 21.20 6.84 -23.07
N LEU A 307 20.31 7.04 -22.09
CA LEU A 307 18.92 7.34 -22.36
C LEU A 307 18.76 8.80 -22.80
N PRO A 308 17.82 9.10 -23.71
CA PRO A 308 17.44 10.48 -24.01
C PRO A 308 17.09 11.24 -22.73
N ALA A 309 17.46 12.52 -22.68
CA ALA A 309 17.13 13.37 -21.55
C ALA A 309 15.61 13.34 -21.30
N PRO A 310 15.18 13.34 -20.02
CA PRO A 310 13.77 13.52 -19.71
C PRO A 310 13.29 14.83 -20.33
N ASP A 311 12.04 14.84 -20.76
CA ASP A 311 11.36 16.05 -21.23
C ASP A 311 11.55 17.16 -20.17
N PRO A 312 11.91 18.41 -20.50
CA PRO A 312 12.08 19.46 -19.48
C PRO A 312 10.80 19.76 -18.69
N SER A 313 9.64 19.31 -19.17
CA SER A 313 8.36 19.28 -18.46
C SER A 313 8.21 18.09 -17.49
N ALA A 314 9.12 17.12 -17.51
CA ALA A 314 9.13 15.96 -16.66
C ALA A 314 9.80 16.25 -15.30
N ALA A 315 9.01 16.07 -14.23
CA ALA A 315 9.49 16.10 -12.86
C ALA A 315 10.69 15.15 -12.65
N PRO A 316 11.62 15.48 -11.74
CA PRO A 316 12.82 14.67 -11.49
C PRO A 316 12.48 13.23 -11.13
N ALA A 317 13.41 12.31 -11.44
CA ALA A 317 13.29 10.90 -11.12
C ALA A 317 13.01 10.72 -9.61
N PRO A 318 12.10 9.82 -9.22
CA PRO A 318 11.78 9.62 -7.82
C PRO A 318 13.04 9.09 -7.11
N THR A 319 13.59 9.90 -6.21
CA THR A 319 14.48 9.37 -5.18
C THR A 319 13.61 8.97 -3.99
N VAL A 320 13.82 7.79 -3.44
CA VAL A 320 13.14 7.22 -2.25
C VAL A 320 13.21 8.15 -1.02
N ARG A 321 14.01 9.22 -1.07
CA ARG A 321 14.13 10.25 -0.02
C ARG A 321 13.45 11.59 -0.31
N ALA A 322 13.01 11.88 -1.54
CA ALA A 322 12.42 13.18 -1.89
C ALA A 322 10.89 13.26 -1.73
N ALA A 323 10.29 12.28 -1.04
CA ALA A 323 8.88 12.24 -0.70
C ALA A 323 8.59 12.87 0.67
N SER A 324 9.07 14.09 0.94
CA SER A 324 8.59 14.87 2.09
C SER A 324 7.22 15.53 1.85
N GLY A 325 6.60 15.26 0.69
CA GLY A 325 5.27 15.72 0.30
C GLY A 325 4.43 14.67 -0.44
N GLU A 326 4.75 13.38 -0.30
CA GLU A 326 3.85 12.33 -0.78
C GLU A 326 2.52 12.38 0.00
N PRO A 327 1.36 12.14 -0.64
CA PRO A 327 0.11 12.00 0.09
C PRO A 327 0.28 10.90 1.14
N LEU A 328 -0.07 11.20 2.40
CA LEU A 328 0.01 10.22 3.50
C LEU A 328 -0.75 8.96 3.11
N SER A 329 -0.13 7.78 3.29
CA SER A 329 -0.83 6.53 3.02
C SER A 329 -2.08 6.42 3.90
N PRO A 330 -3.15 5.75 3.44
CA PRO A 330 -4.38 5.59 4.24
C PRO A 330 -4.11 5.03 5.64
N ARG A 331 -3.16 4.09 5.77
CA ARG A 331 -2.71 3.57 7.07
C ARG A 331 -2.00 4.61 7.91
N GLN A 332 -1.09 5.38 7.32
CA GLN A 332 -0.38 6.44 8.03
C GLN A 332 -1.34 7.53 8.50
N ARG A 333 -2.32 7.92 7.66
CA ARG A 333 -3.41 8.84 8.06
C ARG A 333 -4.15 8.33 9.30
N VAL A 334 -4.54 7.05 9.32
CA VAL A 334 -5.19 6.47 10.50
C VAL A 334 -4.27 6.54 11.72
N SER A 335 -2.99 6.18 11.57
CA SER A 335 -2.01 6.28 12.65
C SER A 335 -1.87 7.71 13.19
N ASP A 336 -1.71 8.69 12.31
CA ASP A 336 -1.51 10.10 12.66
C ASP A 336 -2.72 10.68 13.37
N VAL A 337 -3.94 10.36 12.89
CA VAL A 337 -5.20 10.84 13.49
C VAL A 337 -5.47 10.17 14.85
N LEU A 338 -5.08 8.91 15.02
CA LEU A 338 -5.28 8.17 16.27
C LEU A 338 -4.15 8.39 17.28
N GLN A 339 -3.00 8.92 16.88
CA GLN A 339 -1.87 9.19 17.76
C GLN A 339 -2.26 10.01 19.01
N PRO A 340 -3.08 11.09 18.92
CA PRO A 340 -3.52 11.84 20.09
C PRO A 340 -4.51 11.08 20.99
N VAL A 341 -5.09 9.98 20.51
CA VAL A 341 -6.04 9.14 21.25
C VAL A 341 -5.31 8.01 22.02
N LEU A 342 -4.07 7.70 21.66
CA LEU A 342 -3.27 6.69 22.36
C LEU A 342 -2.90 7.16 23.77
N LEU A 343 -3.05 6.27 24.75
CA LEU A 343 -2.65 6.52 26.12
C LEU A 343 -1.12 6.45 26.27
N PRO A 344 -0.54 7.10 27.30
CA PRO A 344 0.90 7.02 27.57
C PRO A 344 1.42 5.57 27.62
N GLY A 345 2.52 5.31 26.90
CA GLY A 345 3.12 3.98 26.81
C GLY A 345 2.46 3.05 25.79
N MET A 346 1.40 3.49 25.10
CA MET A 346 0.85 2.77 23.94
C MET A 346 1.55 3.20 22.65
N ALA A 347 1.67 2.26 21.71
CA ALA A 347 2.13 2.52 20.35
C ALA A 347 1.40 1.63 19.36
N LEU A 348 0.97 2.19 18.23
CA LEU A 348 0.50 1.43 17.09
C LEU A 348 1.71 0.94 16.28
N GLY A 349 1.72 -0.36 15.96
CA GLY A 349 2.73 -0.95 15.07
C GLY A 349 2.17 -1.25 13.69
N LYS A 350 0.89 -1.59 13.59
CA LYS A 350 0.26 -2.04 12.34
C LYS A 350 -1.19 -1.58 12.23
N VAL A 351 -1.58 -1.25 11.01
CA VAL A 351 -2.97 -0.94 10.63
C VAL A 351 -3.36 -1.81 9.43
N ASP A 352 -4.21 -2.81 9.64
CA ASP A 352 -4.76 -3.64 8.56
C ASP A 352 -6.08 -3.06 8.10
N LEU A 353 -6.15 -2.48 6.89
CA LEU A 353 -7.37 -1.91 6.34
C LEU A 353 -8.22 -2.97 5.63
N TRP A 354 -9.54 -2.84 5.71
CA TRP A 354 -10.50 -3.51 4.83
C TRP A 354 -11.62 -2.52 4.46
N LYS A 355 -12.63 -2.99 3.70
CA LYS A 355 -13.79 -2.18 3.35
C LYS A 355 -14.37 -1.55 4.63
N ASP A 356 -14.49 -0.23 4.67
CA ASP A 356 -15.04 0.56 5.79
C ASP A 356 -14.51 0.24 7.20
N GLY A 357 -13.32 -0.36 7.35
CA GLY A 357 -12.78 -0.64 8.68
C GLY A 357 -11.29 -0.95 8.72
N ALA A 358 -10.79 -1.17 9.93
CA ALA A 358 -9.39 -1.52 10.15
C ALA A 358 -9.15 -2.30 11.44
N ALA A 359 -8.03 -3.03 11.49
CA ALA A 359 -7.49 -3.59 12.71
C ALA A 359 -6.25 -2.82 13.09
N LEU A 360 -6.27 -2.32 14.31
CA LEU A 360 -5.20 -1.58 14.94
C LEU A 360 -4.44 -2.56 15.82
N GLU A 361 -3.19 -2.84 15.48
CA GLU A 361 -2.30 -3.64 16.31
C GLU A 361 -1.19 -2.78 16.90
N GLY A 362 -0.83 -3.09 18.13
CA GLY A 362 0.17 -2.32 18.85
C GLY A 362 0.58 -2.95 20.17
N ARG A 363 1.33 -2.17 20.94
CA ARG A 363 1.78 -2.52 22.29
C ARG A 363 1.21 -1.53 23.29
N ALA A 364 0.88 -2.03 24.47
CA ALA A 364 0.37 -1.26 25.58
C ALA A 364 1.03 -1.70 26.90
N PRO A 365 1.03 -0.85 27.94
CA PRO A 365 1.60 -1.23 29.24
C PRO A 365 0.83 -2.35 29.93
N ASN A 366 -0.50 -2.46 29.72
CA ASN A 366 -1.35 -3.47 30.33
C ASN A 366 -2.74 -3.56 29.64
N ASP A 367 -3.52 -4.59 29.98
CA ASP A 367 -4.89 -4.82 29.51
C ASP A 367 -5.83 -3.64 29.76
N GLN A 368 -5.68 -2.95 30.90
CA GLN A 368 -6.54 -1.83 31.28
C GLN A 368 -6.37 -0.66 30.31
N ALA A 369 -5.13 -0.36 29.91
CA ALA A 369 -4.83 0.66 28.92
C ALA A 369 -5.50 0.36 27.58
N VAL A 370 -5.49 -0.91 27.13
CA VAL A 370 -6.16 -1.32 25.88
C VAL A 370 -7.68 -1.11 25.97
N ARG A 371 -8.30 -1.50 27.08
CA ARG A 371 -9.75 -1.32 27.28
C ARG A 371 -10.14 0.15 27.38
N GLN A 372 -9.30 0.98 27.98
CA GLN A 372 -9.52 2.41 28.06
C GLN A 372 -9.37 3.08 26.68
N PHE A 373 -8.34 2.70 25.93
CA PHE A 373 -8.17 3.14 24.54
C PHE A 373 -9.39 2.84 23.67
N VAL A 374 -10.02 1.67 23.80
CA VAL A 374 -11.27 1.35 23.08
C VAL A 374 -12.42 2.30 23.45
N LYS A 375 -12.55 2.69 24.72
CA LYS A 375 -13.55 3.68 25.15
C LYS A 375 -13.26 5.05 24.58
N ASP A 376 -11.98 5.44 24.53
CA ASP A 376 -11.55 6.73 23.99
C ASP A 376 -11.71 6.80 22.47
N LEU A 377 -11.45 5.68 21.76
CA LEU A 377 -11.80 5.52 20.34
C LEU A 377 -13.30 5.70 20.10
N GLN A 378 -14.15 5.07 20.92
CA GLN A 378 -15.60 5.20 20.78
C GLN A 378 -16.09 6.65 20.98
N ARG A 379 -15.38 7.44 21.80
CA ARG A 379 -15.66 8.86 22.06
C ARG A 379 -15.00 9.81 21.05
N SER A 380 -13.97 9.35 20.35
CA SER A 380 -13.18 10.19 19.44
C SER A 380 -13.98 10.78 18.29
N GLY A 381 -15.03 10.07 17.85
CA GLY A 381 -15.82 10.43 16.67
C GLY A 381 -15.16 10.07 15.34
N GLU A 382 -14.00 9.42 15.35
CA GLU A 382 -13.28 9.02 14.12
C GLU A 382 -13.69 7.64 13.62
N VAL A 383 -14.17 6.79 14.53
CA VAL A 383 -14.53 5.38 14.28
C VAL A 383 -15.81 4.98 15.01
N ARG A 384 -16.46 3.91 14.54
CA ARG A 384 -17.58 3.23 15.19
C ARG A 384 -17.18 1.81 15.60
N ASN A 385 -17.92 1.28 16.58
CA ASN A 385 -17.85 -0.11 17.02
C ASN A 385 -16.41 -0.61 17.30
N PRO A 386 -15.57 0.14 18.04
CA PRO A 386 -14.24 -0.34 18.38
C PRO A 386 -14.39 -1.56 19.31
N GLN A 387 -13.74 -2.66 18.95
CA GLN A 387 -13.81 -3.92 19.69
C GLN A 387 -12.42 -4.52 19.86
N VAL A 388 -12.11 -4.99 21.07
CA VAL A 388 -10.89 -5.75 21.32
C VAL A 388 -11.05 -7.13 20.68
N ALA A 389 -10.20 -7.44 19.70
CA ALA A 389 -10.12 -8.78 19.13
C ALA A 389 -9.31 -9.72 20.03
N TRP A 390 -8.15 -9.27 20.50
CA TRP A 390 -7.33 -10.01 21.45
C TRP A 390 -6.34 -9.10 22.18
N ILE A 391 -5.89 -9.58 23.34
CA ILE A 391 -4.77 -9.06 24.13
C ILE A 391 -3.88 -10.25 24.47
N ARG A 392 -2.56 -10.10 24.30
CA ARG A 392 -1.57 -11.15 24.54
C ARG A 392 -0.43 -10.58 25.37
N ALA A 393 0.01 -11.32 26.38
CA ALA A 393 1.18 -10.96 27.17
C ALA A 393 2.46 -11.03 26.31
N GLU A 394 3.29 -10.00 26.38
CA GLU A 394 4.58 -9.89 25.70
C GLU A 394 5.59 -9.29 26.70
N GLY A 395 6.15 -10.15 27.56
CA GLY A 395 7.02 -9.73 28.65
C GLY A 395 6.29 -8.85 29.69
N GLU A 396 6.82 -7.66 29.95
CA GLU A 396 6.21 -6.65 30.86
C GLU A 396 5.12 -5.81 30.19
N ARG A 397 4.82 -6.05 28.92
CA ARG A 397 3.82 -5.33 28.13
C ARG A 397 2.77 -6.29 27.60
N VAL A 398 1.76 -5.74 26.95
CA VAL A 398 0.78 -6.52 26.20
C VAL A 398 0.75 -6.08 24.74
N ALA A 399 0.70 -7.05 23.84
CA ALA A 399 0.32 -6.84 22.46
C ALA A 399 -1.21 -6.85 22.37
N PHE A 400 -1.79 -5.99 21.54
CA PHE A 400 -3.23 -5.92 21.35
C PHE A 400 -3.62 -5.87 19.88
N ARG A 401 -4.86 -6.27 19.60
CA ARG A 401 -5.56 -6.00 18.34
C ARG A 401 -6.96 -5.47 18.61
N VAL A 402 -7.29 -4.32 18.03
CA VAL A 402 -8.60 -3.67 18.11
C VAL A 402 -9.17 -3.53 16.71
N LEU A 403 -10.40 -3.97 16.48
CA LEU A 403 -11.11 -3.79 15.21
C LEU A 403 -11.97 -2.53 15.30
N VAL A 404 -12.00 -1.73 14.23
CA VAL A 404 -12.77 -0.50 14.13
C VAL A 404 -13.50 -0.42 12.79
N THR A 405 -14.61 0.31 12.75
CA THR A 405 -15.33 0.67 11.52
C THR A 405 -15.17 2.17 11.27
N PHE A 406 -14.81 2.57 10.06
CA PHE A 406 -14.70 3.96 9.67
C PHE A 406 -16.07 4.56 9.34
N LEU A 407 -16.13 5.90 9.41
CA LEU A 407 -17.29 6.70 9.04
C LEU A 407 -17.30 7.07 7.55
N CYS A 408 -16.49 6.41 6.74
CA CYS A 408 -16.31 6.61 5.30
C CYS A 408 -15.97 5.27 4.65
N ALA A 409 -16.00 5.22 3.31
CA ALA A 409 -15.67 4.00 2.57
C ALA A 409 -14.20 3.58 2.74
N ALA A 410 -13.29 4.56 2.82
CA ALA A 410 -11.87 4.39 3.09
C ALA A 410 -11.28 5.67 3.70
N PRO A 411 -10.15 5.60 4.44
CA PRO A 411 -9.48 6.79 4.96
C PRO A 411 -9.19 7.82 3.86
N GLY A 412 -9.54 9.08 4.11
CA GLY A 412 -9.44 10.18 3.15
C GLY A 412 -10.66 10.37 2.24
N GLU A 413 -11.59 9.42 2.18
CA GLU A 413 -12.86 9.57 1.45
C GLU A 413 -13.87 10.41 2.26
N PRO A 414 -14.91 10.96 1.61
CA PRO A 414 -15.94 11.76 2.29
C PRO A 414 -16.59 11.01 3.46
N SER A 415 -16.73 11.71 4.58
CA SER A 415 -17.47 11.20 5.74
C SER A 415 -18.95 11.01 5.44
N ARG A 416 -19.53 9.95 6.01
CA ARG A 416 -20.97 9.69 6.06
C ARG A 416 -21.68 10.51 7.12
N CYS A 417 -20.94 11.23 7.98
CA CYS A 417 -21.50 12.10 9.00
C CYS A 417 -22.07 13.39 8.39
N LEU A 418 -23.04 14.00 9.07
CA LEU A 418 -23.56 15.31 8.71
C LEU A 418 -22.41 16.34 8.81
N PRO A 419 -22.06 17.07 7.73
CA PRO A 419 -21.08 18.16 7.84
C PRO A 419 -21.62 19.29 8.71
N ALA A 420 -20.89 19.60 9.78
CA ALA A 420 -21.22 20.68 10.71
C ALA A 420 -19.95 21.22 11.37
N THR A 421 -20.04 22.42 11.94
CA THR A 421 -18.99 23.01 12.77
C THR A 421 -19.25 22.75 14.25
N GLY A 422 -18.19 22.58 15.04
CA GLY A 422 -18.27 22.35 16.49
C GLY A 422 -18.00 20.90 16.91
N SER A 423 -18.15 20.62 18.21
CA SER A 423 -17.86 19.32 18.82
C SER A 423 -19.07 18.38 18.92
N SER A 424 -20.28 18.87 18.62
CA SER A 424 -21.55 18.14 18.70
C SER A 424 -22.58 18.75 17.75
N TYR A 425 -23.56 17.95 17.34
CA TYR A 425 -24.68 18.46 16.53
C TYR A 425 -25.66 19.27 17.35
N THR A 426 -26.15 20.35 16.76
CA THR A 426 -27.27 21.14 17.30
C THR A 426 -28.58 20.72 16.63
N ARG A 427 -29.71 21.00 17.32
CA ARG A 427 -31.06 20.76 16.79
C ARG A 427 -31.27 21.47 15.44
N GLU A 428 -30.81 22.72 15.34
CA GLU A 428 -30.93 23.56 14.14
C GLU A 428 -30.16 22.98 12.95
N GLN A 429 -28.91 22.55 13.15
CA GLN A 429 -28.12 21.91 12.10
C GLN A 429 -28.78 20.64 11.53
N VAL A 430 -29.36 19.82 12.41
CA VAL A 430 -30.06 18.59 12.01
C VAL A 430 -31.37 18.93 11.28
N GLU A 431 -32.10 19.93 11.76
CA GLU A 431 -33.35 20.39 11.15
C GLU A 431 -33.13 20.98 9.75
N ASP A 432 -32.13 21.84 9.59
CA ASP A 432 -31.78 22.48 8.31
C ASP A 432 -31.33 21.46 7.26
N ALA A 433 -30.65 20.39 7.68
CA ALA A 433 -30.25 19.30 6.80
C ALA A 433 -31.41 18.36 6.41
N LEU A 434 -32.41 18.20 7.29
CA LEU A 434 -33.57 17.33 7.05
C LEU A 434 -34.65 18.00 6.19
N ARG A 435 -34.91 19.29 6.42
CA ARG A 435 -36.04 20.01 5.82
C ARG A 435 -36.08 19.93 4.27
N PRO A 436 -34.96 20.04 3.53
CA PRO A 436 -34.97 19.90 2.08
C PRO A 436 -35.41 18.51 1.58
N VAL A 437 -35.07 17.46 2.34
CA VAL A 437 -35.35 16.05 1.96
C VAL A 437 -36.79 15.65 2.28
N LEU A 438 -37.35 16.19 3.36
CA LEU A 438 -38.76 15.99 3.72
C LEU A 438 -39.69 16.54 2.63
N GLY A 439 -39.32 17.66 2.01
CA GLY A 439 -40.08 18.32 0.95
C GLY A 439 -41.24 19.15 1.50
N SER A 440 -41.82 20.02 0.66
CA SER A 440 -42.83 21.01 1.06
C SER A 440 -44.19 20.42 1.47
N ALA A 441 -44.47 19.17 1.09
CA ALA A 441 -45.74 18.48 1.40
C ALA A 441 -45.83 17.98 2.85
N VAL A 442 -44.71 17.95 3.58
CA VAL A 442 -44.65 17.50 4.98
C VAL A 442 -44.27 18.68 5.87
N THR A 443 -45.13 19.00 6.84
CA THR A 443 -44.87 20.07 7.80
C THR A 443 -44.31 19.48 9.10
N LEU A 444 -43.07 19.82 9.43
CA LEU A 444 -42.45 19.45 10.70
C LEU A 444 -42.99 20.34 11.83
N THR A 445 -43.57 19.73 12.87
CA THR A 445 -44.09 20.47 14.04
C THR A 445 -43.14 20.40 15.23
N ARG A 446 -42.33 19.34 15.32
CA ARG A 446 -41.33 19.16 16.39
C ARG A 446 -40.15 18.36 15.89
N LEU A 447 -38.95 18.79 16.29
CA LEU A 447 -37.72 18.02 16.17
C LEU A 447 -36.95 18.11 17.47
N ASP A 448 -36.72 16.96 18.10
CA ASP A 448 -35.86 16.84 19.27
C ASP A 448 -34.62 16.03 18.93
N LEU A 449 -33.47 16.47 19.44
CA LEU A 449 -32.21 15.73 19.39
C LEU A 449 -31.85 15.30 20.81
N VAL A 450 -32.00 14.01 21.10
CA VAL A 450 -31.71 13.42 22.41
C VAL A 450 -30.31 12.82 22.39
N ASP A 451 -29.49 13.22 23.38
CA ASP A 451 -28.11 12.76 23.59
C ASP A 451 -27.19 12.87 22.34
N GLY A 452 -27.53 13.78 21.41
CA GLY A 452 -26.78 13.96 20.16
C GLY A 452 -26.84 12.77 19.20
N ALA A 453 -27.69 11.77 19.47
CA ALA A 453 -27.70 10.49 18.76
C ALA A 453 -29.09 10.06 18.27
N LEU A 454 -30.16 10.50 18.93
CA LEU A 454 -31.54 10.13 18.58
C LEU A 454 -32.32 11.37 18.15
N VAL A 455 -32.81 11.36 16.91
CA VAL A 455 -33.67 12.41 16.36
C VAL A 455 -35.11 11.94 16.46
N THR A 456 -35.96 12.71 17.14
CA THR A 456 -37.40 12.48 17.17
C THR A 456 -38.09 13.56 16.37
N LEU A 457 -38.90 13.14 15.40
CA LEU A 457 -39.66 13.99 14.50
C LEU A 457 -41.14 13.82 14.79
N GLU A 458 -41.87 14.94 14.85
CA GLU A 458 -43.32 14.96 14.78
C GLU A 458 -43.75 15.98 13.73
N GLY A 459 -44.81 15.68 13.00
CA GLY A 459 -45.32 16.58 11.97
C GLY A 459 -46.67 16.19 11.41
N ARG A 460 -47.06 16.88 10.34
CA ARG A 460 -48.34 16.73 9.64
C ARG A 460 -48.12 16.53 8.15
N GLY A 461 -48.97 15.73 7.54
CA GLY A 461 -48.95 15.43 6.11
C GLY A 461 -49.91 14.31 5.75
N SER A 462 -50.14 14.10 4.45
CA SER A 462 -50.86 12.91 4.00
C SER A 462 -49.99 11.67 4.23
N GLU A 463 -50.62 10.51 4.45
CA GLU A 463 -49.88 9.26 4.66
C GLU A 463 -48.96 8.92 3.47
N ALA A 464 -49.39 9.23 2.24
CA ALA A 464 -48.61 9.01 1.04
C ALA A 464 -47.36 9.91 0.99
N ASP A 465 -47.53 11.20 1.30
CA ASP A 465 -46.43 12.17 1.27
C ASP A 465 -45.39 11.90 2.36
N VAL A 466 -45.87 11.57 3.57
CA VAL A 466 -45.00 11.22 4.71
C VAL A 466 -44.20 9.94 4.40
N ARG A 467 -44.85 8.91 3.83
CA ARG A 467 -44.16 7.68 3.44
C ARG A 467 -43.06 7.96 2.42
N ALA A 468 -43.36 8.73 1.37
CA ALA A 468 -42.38 9.11 0.35
C ALA A 468 -41.23 9.94 0.94
N ALA A 469 -41.52 10.87 1.86
CA ALA A 469 -40.51 11.66 2.54
C ALA A 469 -39.58 10.79 3.41
N MET A 470 -40.12 9.82 4.15
CA MET A 470 -39.32 8.90 4.96
C MET A 470 -38.47 7.96 4.10
N GLU A 471 -38.95 7.56 2.91
CA GLU A 471 -38.16 6.80 1.96
C GLU A 471 -36.99 7.61 1.39
N ARG A 472 -37.20 8.89 1.06
CA ARG A 472 -36.11 9.81 0.67
C ARG A 472 -35.08 9.96 1.78
N VAL A 473 -35.53 10.23 3.02
CA VAL A 473 -34.64 10.31 4.19
C VAL A 473 -33.78 9.05 4.32
N ARG A 474 -34.37 7.86 4.17
CA ARG A 474 -33.64 6.59 4.25
C ARG A 474 -32.62 6.40 3.13
N ASN A 475 -32.91 6.87 1.92
CA ASN A 475 -32.08 6.63 0.74
C ASN A 475 -31.03 7.72 0.49
N GLU A 476 -31.31 8.96 0.89
CA GLU A 476 -30.51 10.14 0.55
C GLU A 476 -29.65 10.66 1.72
N LEU A 477 -29.98 10.32 2.97
CA LEU A 477 -29.26 10.82 4.16
C LEU A 477 -28.40 9.72 4.80
N PRO A 478 -27.13 9.53 4.38
CA PRO A 478 -26.25 8.48 4.88
C PRO A 478 -25.82 8.66 6.35
N TRP A 479 -26.11 9.81 6.96
CA TRP A 479 -25.85 10.11 8.36
C TRP A 479 -26.99 9.69 9.30
N LEU A 480 -28.08 9.12 8.76
CA LEU A 480 -29.21 8.58 9.54
C LEU A 480 -29.40 7.09 9.29
N GLU A 481 -29.58 6.32 10.36
CA GLU A 481 -30.01 4.93 10.34
C GLU A 481 -31.51 4.85 10.66
N ALA A 482 -32.23 4.04 9.89
CA ALA A 482 -33.68 3.92 9.95
C ALA A 482 -34.16 3.48 11.35
N SER A 483 -35.25 4.10 11.80
CA SER A 483 -35.98 3.70 12.99
C SER A 483 -37.49 3.94 12.77
N SER A 484 -38.30 3.45 13.73
CA SER A 484 -39.75 3.31 13.60
C SER A 484 -40.47 4.64 13.31
N SER A 485 -41.50 4.53 12.48
CA SER A 485 -42.43 5.62 12.17
C SER A 485 -43.86 5.20 12.48
N GLY A 486 -44.60 6.05 13.19
CA GLY A 486 -46.05 5.92 13.38
C GLY A 486 -46.78 6.96 12.55
N MET A 487 -47.81 6.55 11.81
CA MET A 487 -48.66 7.42 10.99
C MET A 487 -50.12 7.25 11.38
N GLY A 488 -50.86 8.35 11.55
CA GLY A 488 -52.28 8.32 11.89
C GLY A 488 -52.92 9.71 11.97
N ASN A 489 -54.18 9.82 11.53
CA ASN A 489 -55.00 11.05 11.60
C ASN A 489 -54.31 12.32 11.08
N GLY A 490 -53.62 12.24 9.93
CA GLY A 490 -52.91 13.39 9.32
C GLY A 490 -51.66 13.86 10.07
N SER A 491 -51.20 13.07 11.05
CA SER A 491 -49.98 13.30 11.81
C SER A 491 -49.00 12.13 11.64
N PHE A 492 -47.72 12.42 11.81
CA PHE A 492 -46.68 11.40 11.85
C PHE A 492 -45.71 11.63 12.99
N SER A 493 -45.13 10.55 13.47
CA SER A 493 -43.98 10.54 14.37
C SER A 493 -42.92 9.61 13.79
N ALA A 494 -41.65 10.01 13.87
CA ALA A 494 -40.53 9.17 13.47
C ALA A 494 -39.40 9.30 14.47
N ARG A 495 -38.75 8.19 14.78
CA ARG A 495 -37.47 8.19 15.49
C ARG A 495 -36.40 7.81 14.49
N LEU A 496 -35.27 8.51 14.47
CA LEU A 496 -34.14 8.25 13.58
C LEU A 496 -32.86 8.27 14.40
N ARG A 497 -31.90 7.41 14.06
CA ARG A 497 -30.62 7.36 14.77
C ARG A 497 -29.53 8.02 13.95
N MET A 498 -28.78 8.93 14.56
CA MET A 498 -27.57 9.49 13.96
C MET A 498 -26.49 8.41 13.87
N VAL A 499 -25.86 8.28 12.69
CA VAL A 499 -24.68 7.43 12.49
C VAL A 499 -23.50 7.94 13.31
N CYS A 500 -23.38 9.26 13.44
CA CYS A 500 -22.31 9.96 14.15
C CYS A 500 -22.88 10.84 15.25
N THR A 501 -22.20 10.91 16.39
CA THR A 501 -22.55 11.83 17.49
C THR A 501 -21.75 13.12 17.46
N THR A 502 -20.70 13.18 16.65
CA THR A 502 -19.86 14.36 16.44
C THR A 502 -19.71 14.67 14.95
N PRO A 503 -19.52 15.95 14.57
CA PRO A 503 -19.19 16.34 13.19
C PRO A 503 -17.84 15.77 12.72
N PRO A 504 -17.65 15.57 11.40
CA PRO A 504 -16.37 15.12 10.86
C PRO A 504 -15.28 16.19 11.06
N ARG A 505 -14.08 15.76 11.48
CA ARG A 505 -12.95 16.68 11.69
C ARG A 505 -12.30 17.06 10.36
N ALA A 506 -11.79 18.29 10.28
CA ALA A 506 -11.07 18.77 9.10
C ALA A 506 -9.81 17.94 8.79
N ALA A 507 -9.13 17.44 9.81
CA ALA A 507 -7.98 16.54 9.72
C ALA A 507 -8.29 15.17 10.35
N GLY A 508 -9.47 14.61 10.06
CA GLY A 508 -9.89 13.29 10.53
C GLY A 508 -9.44 12.13 9.63
N ILE A 509 -9.80 10.91 10.03
CA ILE A 509 -9.61 9.70 9.21
C ILE A 509 -10.42 9.84 7.92
N CYS A 510 -11.66 10.30 8.03
CA CYS A 510 -12.55 10.58 6.91
C CYS A 510 -12.47 12.07 6.55
N ALA A 511 -12.50 12.38 5.26
CA ALA A 511 -12.51 13.76 4.81
C ALA A 511 -13.83 14.43 5.22
N ALA A 512 -13.73 15.64 5.79
CA ALA A 512 -14.90 16.50 5.93
C ALA A 512 -15.48 16.76 4.53
N PRO A 513 -16.81 16.61 4.34
CA PRO A 513 -17.43 16.98 3.07
C PRO A 513 -17.04 18.42 2.70
N GLY A 514 -16.50 18.62 1.49
CA GLY A 514 -16.31 19.97 0.97
C GLY A 514 -17.66 20.68 0.85
N PRO A 515 -17.70 22.03 0.81
CA PRO A 515 -18.95 22.75 0.57
C PRO A 515 -19.57 22.19 -0.71
N GLN A 516 -20.78 21.64 -0.62
CA GLN A 516 -21.59 21.33 -1.79
C GLN A 516 -21.73 22.65 -2.56
N ARG A 517 -21.15 22.70 -3.77
CA ARG A 517 -21.33 23.82 -4.68
C ARG A 517 -22.69 23.75 -5.33
#